data_AF-A0A9W3A9F2-F1
#
_entry.id   AF-A0A9W3A9F2-F1
#
_cell.length_a   1.000
_cell.length_b   1.000
_cell.length_c   1.000
_cell.angle_alpha   90.00
_cell.angle_beta   90.00
_cell.angle_gamma   90.00
#
_symmetry.space_group_name_H-M   'P 1'
#
loop_
_entity.id
_entity.type
_entity.pdbx_description
1 polymer ?
#
loop_
_entity_poly.entity_id
_entity_poly.type
_entity_poly.pdbx_seq_one_letter_code
_entity_poly.pdbx_strand_id
1 'polypeptide(L)'
;MNQLHLNKQLSDAVDLFVMAKFADCFYACADVIKTAKFEPEHQHQSNEEVIEAAIALGIQALAETDNWHHVISFIIDTYGSIELCPPRIVQVCILLHAHVKEYLPCHKLVQTWLKNPQNLNHSQCSKVVRIYAHHILCPTGSYETLQEVINSCPSLSDSDRAALQKLPQEISPAEEKKARFHLTDTNTDTKCNLNIVRNQKDKSRSTFADLPSKGVSMLTTLCKTIFVTARTFVESQKSIGLIIMGMLAFYAIIQTQSADPVSSLGRLVILWKFFISRLKQFSFNK
;
A
#
# COMPACT_ATOMS: atom_id res chain seq x y z
N MET A 1 11.82 -13.59 -30.15
CA MET A 1 12.92 -14.04 -29.27
C MET A 1 12.24 -15.03 -28.29
N ASN A 2 12.94 -15.83 -27.47
CA ASN A 2 12.27 -16.96 -26.78
C ASN A 2 11.63 -16.49 -25.46
N GLN A 3 10.40 -16.92 -25.15
CA GLN A 3 9.71 -16.70 -23.85
C GLN A 3 10.60 -16.97 -22.62
N LEU A 4 11.51 -17.94 -22.73
CA LEU A 4 12.48 -18.26 -21.69
C LEU A 4 13.43 -17.08 -21.37
N HIS A 5 13.77 -16.27 -22.38
CA HIS A 5 14.62 -15.09 -22.23
C HIS A 5 13.91 -13.99 -21.44
N LEU A 6 12.66 -13.66 -21.79
CA LEU A 6 11.86 -12.67 -21.07
C LEU A 6 11.64 -13.07 -19.60
N ASN A 7 11.32 -14.33 -19.35
CA ASN A 7 11.18 -14.85 -17.99
C ASN A 7 12.49 -14.76 -17.20
N LYS A 8 13.63 -15.00 -17.85
CA LYS A 8 14.94 -14.82 -17.23
C LYS A 8 15.20 -13.35 -16.89
N GLN A 9 14.96 -12.42 -17.81
CA GLN A 9 15.14 -10.99 -17.55
C GLN A 9 14.23 -10.49 -16.41
N LEU A 10 12.98 -10.98 -16.34
CA LEU A 10 12.08 -10.69 -15.23
C LEU A 10 12.62 -11.27 -13.91
N SER A 11 13.18 -12.49 -13.93
CA SER A 11 13.83 -13.08 -12.75
C SER A 11 15.01 -12.25 -12.28
N ASP A 12 15.85 -11.77 -13.20
CA ASP A 12 16.99 -10.92 -12.87
C ASP A 12 16.52 -9.59 -12.23
N ALA A 13 15.40 -9.03 -12.71
CA ALA A 13 14.78 -7.85 -12.08
C ALA A 13 14.26 -8.14 -10.67
N VAL A 14 13.68 -9.32 -10.44
CA VAL A 14 13.26 -9.76 -9.09
C VAL A 14 14.47 -9.89 -8.16
N ASP A 15 15.60 -10.43 -8.64
CA ASP A 15 16.81 -10.54 -7.84
C ASP A 15 17.35 -9.16 -7.43
N LEU A 16 17.31 -8.18 -8.35
CA LEU A 16 17.65 -6.79 -8.03
C LEU A 16 16.73 -6.22 -6.94
N PHE A 17 15.43 -6.49 -7.02
CA PHE A 17 14.47 -6.07 -5.99
C PHE A 17 14.79 -6.69 -4.62
N VAL A 18 15.05 -8.01 -4.57
CA VAL A 18 15.39 -8.73 -3.33
C VAL A 18 16.68 -8.20 -2.71
N MET A 19 17.64 -7.79 -3.53
CA MET A 19 18.90 -7.17 -3.08
C MET A 19 18.77 -5.68 -2.74
N ALA A 20 17.55 -5.15 -2.66
CA ALA A 20 17.23 -3.74 -2.39
C ALA A 20 17.86 -2.76 -3.40
N LYS A 21 18.16 -3.21 -4.62
CA LYS A 21 18.63 -2.38 -5.74
C LYS A 21 17.45 -1.88 -6.53
N PHE A 22 16.60 -1.07 -5.89
CA PHE A 22 15.30 -0.69 -6.45
C PHE A 22 15.39 0.15 -7.72
N ALA A 23 16.34 1.08 -7.82
CA ALA A 23 16.54 1.86 -9.04
C ALA A 23 16.93 0.96 -10.23
N ASP A 24 17.90 0.06 -10.03
CA ASP A 24 18.32 -0.91 -11.04
C ASP A 24 17.16 -1.87 -11.43
N CYS A 25 16.39 -2.32 -10.42
CA CYS A 25 15.19 -3.13 -10.64
C CYS A 25 14.19 -2.41 -11.53
N PHE A 26 13.92 -1.12 -11.29
CA PHE A 26 12.99 -0.35 -12.12
C PHE A 26 13.45 -0.27 -13.58
N TYR A 27 14.73 0.03 -13.82
CA TYR A 27 15.28 0.05 -15.18
C TYR A 27 15.22 -1.33 -15.85
N ALA A 28 15.53 -2.40 -15.10
CA ALA A 28 15.40 -3.76 -15.61
C ALA A 28 13.95 -4.10 -15.98
N CYS A 29 12.96 -3.72 -15.16
CA CYS A 29 11.54 -3.88 -15.48
C CYS A 29 11.16 -3.12 -16.76
N ALA A 30 11.59 -1.86 -16.89
CA ALA A 30 11.31 -1.05 -18.07
C ALA A 30 11.90 -1.68 -19.35
N ASP A 31 13.09 -2.28 -19.27
CA ASP A 31 13.70 -2.96 -20.39
C ASP A 31 13.00 -4.28 -20.73
N VAL A 32 12.57 -5.07 -19.74
CA VAL A 32 11.71 -6.25 -19.95
C VAL A 32 10.45 -5.87 -20.72
N ILE A 33 9.77 -4.80 -20.32
CA ILE A 33 8.54 -4.33 -20.97
C ILE A 33 8.81 -3.92 -22.42
N LYS A 34 9.89 -3.15 -22.67
CA LYS A 34 10.28 -2.77 -24.03
C LYS A 34 10.54 -4.02 -24.87
N THR A 35 11.38 -4.95 -24.39
CA THR A 35 11.70 -6.18 -25.12
C THR A 35 10.45 -6.98 -25.44
N ALA A 36 9.54 -7.15 -24.47
CA ALA A 36 8.29 -7.88 -24.65
C ALA A 36 7.36 -7.24 -25.71
N LYS A 37 7.35 -5.91 -25.83
CA LYS A 37 6.56 -5.17 -26.83
C LYS A 37 7.15 -5.21 -28.25
N PHE A 38 8.47 -5.36 -28.40
CA PHE A 38 9.12 -5.43 -29.72
C PHE A 38 9.05 -6.83 -30.37
N GLU A 39 8.52 -7.84 -29.67
CA GLU A 39 8.37 -9.20 -30.21
C GLU A 39 7.15 -9.35 -31.15
N PRO A 40 7.21 -10.25 -32.16
CA PRO A 40 6.15 -10.41 -33.15
C PRO A 40 4.80 -10.87 -32.55
N GLU A 41 3.71 -10.46 -33.21
CA GLU A 41 2.30 -10.57 -32.75
C GLU A 41 1.87 -11.95 -32.23
N HIS A 42 2.45 -13.04 -32.75
CA HIS A 42 2.10 -14.41 -32.37
C HIS A 42 2.41 -14.78 -30.90
N GLN A 43 3.17 -13.96 -30.16
CA GLN A 43 3.52 -14.19 -28.75
C GLN A 43 2.86 -13.17 -27.78
N HIS A 44 2.02 -12.25 -28.28
CA HIS A 44 1.50 -11.13 -27.49
C HIS A 44 0.78 -11.56 -26.20
N GLN A 45 -0.08 -12.59 -26.27
CA GLN A 45 -0.85 -13.01 -25.10
C GLN A 45 0.02 -13.63 -23.99
N SER A 46 1.14 -14.28 -24.34
CA SER A 46 2.10 -14.78 -23.35
C SER A 46 3.01 -13.68 -22.81
N ASN A 47 3.18 -12.58 -23.56
CA ASN A 47 3.96 -11.42 -23.15
C ASN A 47 3.19 -10.50 -22.20
N GLU A 48 1.86 -10.47 -22.29
CA GLU A 48 1.01 -9.67 -21.40
C GLU A 48 1.23 -10.00 -19.91
N GLU A 49 1.34 -11.29 -19.55
CA GLU A 49 1.59 -11.70 -18.17
C GLU A 49 2.95 -11.21 -17.65
N VAL A 50 3.98 -11.28 -18.51
CA VAL A 50 5.33 -10.81 -18.19
C VAL A 50 5.35 -9.29 -18.04
N ILE A 51 4.66 -8.57 -18.93
CA ILE A 51 4.51 -7.11 -18.88
C ILE A 51 3.78 -6.70 -17.60
N GLU A 52 2.67 -7.36 -17.27
CA GLU A 52 1.91 -7.09 -16.05
C GLU A 52 2.76 -7.32 -14.79
N ALA A 53 3.52 -8.42 -14.75
CA ALA A 53 4.44 -8.71 -13.65
C ALA A 53 5.57 -7.67 -13.54
N ALA A 54 6.20 -7.30 -14.65
CA ALA A 54 7.25 -6.30 -14.70
C ALA A 54 6.75 -4.92 -14.29
N ILE A 55 5.53 -4.53 -14.70
CA ILE A 55 4.89 -3.28 -14.26
C ILE A 55 4.63 -3.28 -12.77
N ALA A 56 4.02 -4.35 -12.23
CA ALA A 56 3.73 -4.42 -10.80
C ALA A 56 5.01 -4.30 -9.96
N LEU A 57 6.09 -4.98 -10.38
CA LEU A 57 7.40 -4.89 -9.73
C LEU A 57 8.02 -3.49 -9.89
N GLY A 58 7.95 -2.90 -11.07
CA GLY A 58 8.44 -1.53 -11.32
C GLY A 58 7.71 -0.47 -10.50
N ILE A 59 6.39 -0.61 -10.31
CA ILE A 59 5.60 0.28 -9.43
C ILE A 59 6.10 0.18 -7.98
N GLN A 60 6.39 -1.03 -7.51
CA GLN A 60 6.95 -1.24 -6.18
C GLN A 60 8.35 -0.65 -6.05
N ALA A 61 9.21 -0.84 -7.05
CA ALA A 61 10.54 -0.23 -7.09
C ALA A 61 10.48 1.31 -7.07
N LEU A 62 9.52 1.92 -7.78
CA LEU A 62 9.27 3.36 -7.70
C LEU A 62 8.81 3.79 -6.32
N ALA A 63 7.96 3.00 -5.66
CA ALA A 63 7.51 3.27 -4.30
C ALA A 63 8.66 3.23 -3.29
N GLU A 64 9.53 2.22 -3.37
CA GLU A 64 10.70 2.06 -2.48
C GLU A 64 11.78 3.14 -2.68
N THR A 65 11.78 3.81 -3.84
CA THR A 65 12.69 4.93 -4.13
C THR A 65 12.05 6.31 -3.93
N ASP A 66 10.87 6.38 -3.32
CA ASP A 66 10.06 7.60 -3.12
C ASP A 66 9.69 8.33 -4.42
N ASN A 67 9.74 7.63 -5.56
CA ASN A 67 9.41 8.12 -6.89
C ASN A 67 7.99 7.72 -7.32
N TRP A 68 7.10 7.44 -6.37
CA TRP A 68 5.72 6.97 -6.62
C TRP A 68 4.91 7.91 -7.54
N HIS A 69 5.23 9.20 -7.57
CA HIS A 69 4.62 10.19 -8.46
C HIS A 69 4.75 9.82 -9.96
N HIS A 70 5.78 9.06 -10.34
CA HIS A 70 6.04 8.63 -11.72
C HIS A 70 5.24 7.39 -12.14
N VAL A 71 4.52 6.74 -11.22
CA VAL A 71 3.78 5.50 -11.49
C VAL A 71 2.74 5.68 -12.59
N ILE A 72 2.02 6.81 -12.59
CA ILE A 72 1.00 7.09 -13.61
C ILE A 72 1.64 7.19 -15.00
N SER A 73 2.73 7.94 -15.13
CA SER A 73 3.48 8.06 -16.39
C SER A 73 3.98 6.71 -16.85
N PHE A 74 4.56 5.91 -15.95
CA PHE A 74 5.06 4.58 -16.27
C PHE A 74 3.98 3.62 -16.79
N ILE A 75 2.76 3.70 -16.23
CA ILE A 75 1.60 2.93 -16.70
C ILE A 75 1.15 3.41 -18.07
N ILE A 76 1.07 4.73 -18.29
CA ILE A 76 0.67 5.32 -19.58
C ILE A 76 1.68 4.95 -20.67
N ASP A 77 2.98 5.01 -20.39
CA ASP A 77 4.03 4.59 -21.33
C ASP A 77 3.91 3.10 -21.69
N THR A 78 3.32 2.30 -20.80
CA THR A 78 3.19 0.85 -20.97
C THR A 78 1.88 0.44 -21.64
N TYR A 79 0.74 0.97 -21.24
CA TYR A 79 -0.57 0.58 -21.78
C TYR A 79 -1.18 1.62 -22.72
N GLY A 80 -0.52 2.75 -22.94
CA GLY A 80 -1.00 3.88 -23.75
C GLY A 80 -2.01 4.77 -23.02
N SER A 81 -2.88 4.19 -22.21
CA SER A 81 -3.82 4.94 -21.37
C SER A 81 -4.21 4.16 -20.11
N ILE A 82 -4.75 4.86 -19.12
CA ILE A 82 -5.29 4.24 -17.91
C ILE A 82 -6.48 3.33 -18.23
N GLU A 83 -7.28 3.64 -19.25
CA GLU A 83 -8.47 2.85 -19.63
C GLU A 83 -8.14 1.44 -20.13
N LEU A 84 -6.92 1.25 -20.64
CA LEU A 84 -6.41 -0.03 -21.15
C LEU A 84 -5.62 -0.83 -20.10
N CYS A 85 -5.50 -0.29 -18.90
CA CYS A 85 -4.70 -0.91 -17.84
C CYS A 85 -5.39 -2.17 -17.27
N PRO A 86 -4.67 -3.28 -17.07
CA PRO A 86 -5.23 -4.46 -16.43
C PRO A 86 -5.74 -4.16 -15.00
N PRO A 87 -6.87 -4.76 -14.58
CA PRO A 87 -7.45 -4.50 -13.27
C PRO A 87 -6.49 -4.76 -12.10
N ARG A 88 -5.54 -5.69 -12.24
CA ARG A 88 -4.55 -5.97 -11.18
C ARG A 88 -3.60 -4.80 -10.97
N ILE A 89 -3.15 -4.15 -12.04
CA ILE A 89 -2.26 -2.98 -11.94
C ILE A 89 -2.99 -1.82 -11.26
N VAL A 90 -4.26 -1.61 -11.58
CA VAL A 90 -5.11 -0.61 -10.90
C VAL A 90 -5.22 -0.90 -9.40
N GLN A 91 -5.40 -2.17 -9.00
CA GLN A 91 -5.43 -2.55 -7.58
C GLN A 91 -4.11 -2.20 -6.87
N VAL A 92 -2.96 -2.48 -7.50
CA VAL A 92 -1.63 -2.12 -6.96
C VAL A 92 -1.52 -0.60 -6.79
N CYS A 93 -1.96 0.19 -7.77
CA CYS A 93 -1.96 1.65 -7.69
C CYS A 93 -2.82 2.17 -6.55
N ILE A 94 -4.03 1.64 -6.36
CA ILE A 94 -4.92 2.03 -5.27
C ILE A 94 -4.24 1.80 -3.91
N LEU A 95 -3.62 0.62 -3.73
CA LEU A 95 -2.94 0.27 -2.49
C LEU A 95 -1.73 1.17 -2.22
N LEU A 96 -0.95 1.49 -3.26
CA LEU A 96 0.16 2.41 -3.17
C LEU A 96 -0.31 3.80 -2.73
N HIS A 97 -1.32 4.36 -3.40
CA HIS A 97 -1.85 5.69 -3.07
C HIS A 97 -2.48 5.74 -1.68
N ALA A 98 -3.16 4.67 -1.25
CA ALA A 98 -3.63 4.55 0.12
C ALA A 98 -2.48 4.52 1.14
N HIS A 99 -1.37 3.86 0.80
CA HIS A 99 -0.18 3.81 1.65
C HIS A 99 0.50 5.18 1.80
N VAL A 100 0.70 5.91 0.69
CA VAL A 100 1.30 7.25 0.72
C VAL A 100 0.31 8.35 1.16
N LYS A 101 -0.97 7.99 1.34
CA LYS A 101 -2.10 8.88 1.70
C LYS A 101 -2.38 9.99 0.69
N GLU A 102 -2.15 9.69 -0.58
CA GLU A 102 -2.37 10.60 -1.71
C GLU A 102 -3.59 10.15 -2.51
N TYR A 103 -4.76 10.55 -2.02
CA TYR A 103 -6.05 10.02 -2.48
C TYR A 103 -6.56 10.68 -3.78
N LEU A 104 -6.21 11.95 -4.02
CA LEU A 104 -6.73 12.69 -5.17
C LEU A 104 -6.23 12.12 -6.52
N PRO A 105 -4.92 11.85 -6.71
CA PRO A 105 -4.44 11.19 -7.93
C PRO A 105 -5.07 9.80 -8.13
N CYS A 106 -5.26 9.05 -7.03
CA CYS A 106 -5.91 7.74 -7.07
C CYS A 106 -7.35 7.84 -7.54
N HIS A 107 -8.10 8.83 -7.07
CA HIS A 107 -9.51 9.03 -7.45
C HIS A 107 -9.63 9.24 -8.97
N LYS A 108 -8.79 10.13 -9.52
CA LYS A 108 -8.75 10.38 -10.97
C LYS A 108 -8.36 9.13 -11.76
N LEU A 109 -7.38 8.36 -11.29
CA LEU A 109 -6.97 7.10 -11.95
C LEU A 109 -8.13 6.11 -12.00
N VAL A 110 -8.80 5.85 -10.86
CA VAL A 110 -9.86 4.84 -10.78
C VAL A 110 -11.10 5.27 -11.56
N GLN A 111 -11.48 6.55 -11.48
CA GLN A 111 -12.60 7.07 -12.28
C GLN A 111 -12.33 6.96 -13.78
N THR A 112 -11.13 7.30 -14.24
CA THR A 112 -10.76 7.12 -15.66
C THR A 112 -10.84 5.64 -16.06
N TRP A 113 -10.33 4.73 -15.22
CA TRP A 113 -10.40 3.29 -15.50
C TRP A 113 -11.84 2.77 -15.57
N LEU A 114 -12.73 3.21 -14.67
CA LEU A 114 -14.14 2.82 -14.61
C LEU A 114 -15.01 3.39 -15.74
N LYS A 115 -14.56 4.42 -16.46
CA LYS A 115 -15.29 4.96 -17.63
C LYS A 115 -15.33 3.98 -18.80
N ASN A 116 -14.37 3.07 -18.90
CA ASN A 116 -14.32 2.10 -19.98
C ASN A 116 -15.33 0.95 -19.71
N PRO A 117 -16.33 0.72 -20.58
CA PRO A 117 -17.32 -0.35 -20.40
C PRO A 117 -16.71 -1.75 -20.31
N GLN A 118 -15.57 -1.99 -20.97
CA GLN A 118 -14.87 -3.29 -20.89
C GLN A 118 -14.36 -3.56 -19.47
N ASN A 119 -13.89 -2.53 -18.78
CA ASN A 119 -13.42 -2.64 -17.41
C ASN A 119 -14.59 -2.88 -16.46
N LEU A 120 -15.74 -2.22 -16.66
CA LEU A 120 -16.95 -2.44 -15.85
C LEU A 120 -17.46 -3.89 -15.91
N ASN A 121 -17.34 -4.52 -17.08
CA ASN A 121 -17.75 -5.90 -17.33
C ASN A 121 -16.66 -6.94 -16.99
N HIS A 122 -15.45 -6.50 -16.64
CA HIS A 122 -14.35 -7.40 -16.33
C HIS A 122 -14.60 -8.18 -15.03
N SER A 123 -14.25 -9.47 -14.98
CA SER A 123 -14.48 -10.37 -13.83
C SER A 123 -13.79 -9.92 -12.53
N GLN A 124 -12.76 -9.07 -12.64
CA GLN A 124 -12.01 -8.51 -11.51
C GLN A 124 -12.43 -7.08 -11.14
N CYS A 125 -13.38 -6.47 -11.85
CA CYS A 125 -13.82 -5.11 -11.57
C CYS A 125 -14.41 -4.97 -10.16
N SER A 126 -15.21 -5.94 -9.72
CA SER A 126 -15.72 -6.00 -8.34
C SER A 126 -14.61 -5.92 -7.29
N LYS A 127 -13.45 -6.54 -7.54
CA LYS A 127 -12.28 -6.47 -6.64
C LYS A 127 -11.66 -5.08 -6.62
N VAL A 128 -11.52 -4.43 -7.80
CA VAL A 128 -11.04 -3.04 -7.91
C VAL A 128 -11.95 -2.11 -7.09
N VAL A 129 -13.26 -2.20 -7.29
CA VAL A 129 -14.25 -1.39 -6.58
C VAL A 129 -14.18 -1.61 -5.07
N ARG A 130 -14.06 -2.85 -4.61
CA ARG A 130 -13.95 -3.15 -3.18
C ARG A 130 -12.70 -2.56 -2.54
N ILE A 131 -11.56 -2.67 -3.21
CA ILE A 131 -10.29 -2.10 -2.72
C ILE A 131 -10.39 -0.57 -2.72
N TYR A 132 -10.94 0.03 -3.77
CA TYR A 132 -11.16 1.47 -3.86
C TYR A 132 -12.10 2.01 -2.76
N ALA A 133 -13.22 1.33 -2.54
CA ALA A 133 -14.17 1.66 -1.48
C ALA A 133 -13.50 1.63 -0.10
N HIS A 134 -12.80 0.53 0.21
CA HIS A 134 -12.26 0.30 1.54
C HIS A 134 -11.03 1.17 1.86
N HIS A 135 -10.15 1.38 0.89
CA HIS A 135 -8.87 2.04 1.14
C HIS A 135 -8.85 3.52 0.77
N ILE A 136 -9.78 3.98 -0.05
CA ILE A 136 -9.84 5.38 -0.50
C ILE A 136 -11.17 6.01 -0.08
N LEU A 137 -12.30 5.57 -0.63
CA LEU A 137 -13.57 6.30 -0.51
C LEU A 137 -14.09 6.36 0.93
N CYS A 138 -14.05 5.26 1.68
CA CYS A 138 -14.54 5.27 3.07
C CYS A 138 -13.62 6.08 3.99
N PRO A 139 -12.28 5.90 3.98
CA PRO A 139 -11.37 6.75 4.77
C PRO A 139 -11.45 8.25 4.45
N THR A 140 -11.78 8.62 3.21
CA THR A 140 -11.95 10.03 2.81
C THR A 140 -13.37 10.55 3.00
N GLY A 141 -14.31 9.73 3.48
CA GLY A 141 -15.72 10.11 3.63
C GLY A 141 -16.46 10.37 2.31
N SER A 142 -15.92 9.88 1.19
CA SER A 142 -16.46 10.09 -0.17
C SER A 142 -17.62 9.12 -0.47
N TYR A 143 -18.65 9.14 0.38
CA TYR A 143 -19.76 8.20 0.34
C TYR A 143 -20.69 8.38 -0.86
N GLU A 144 -20.82 9.61 -1.38
CA GLU A 144 -21.59 9.88 -2.59
C GLU A 144 -20.98 9.15 -3.80
N THR A 145 -19.66 9.30 -4.00
CA THR A 145 -18.94 8.57 -5.05
C THR A 145 -19.01 7.06 -4.84
N LEU A 146 -18.99 6.59 -3.59
CA LEU A 146 -19.17 5.16 -3.31
C LEU A 146 -20.53 4.65 -3.83
N GLN A 147 -21.61 5.39 -3.59
CA GLN A 147 -22.94 5.01 -4.10
C GLN A 147 -22.98 5.04 -5.64
N GLU A 148 -22.39 6.05 -6.26
CA GLU A 148 -22.29 6.15 -7.72
C GLU A 148 -21.56 4.95 -8.33
N VAL A 149 -20.41 4.56 -7.75
CA VAL A 149 -19.62 3.41 -8.21
C VAL A 149 -20.38 2.10 -8.02
N ILE A 150 -21.09 1.93 -6.90
CA ILE A 150 -21.92 0.74 -6.66
C ILE A 150 -23.00 0.66 -7.75
N ASN A 151 -23.71 1.75 -8.02
CA ASN A 151 -24.82 1.77 -8.97
C ASN A 151 -24.38 1.57 -10.42
N SER A 152 -23.17 2.04 -10.77
CA SER A 152 -22.63 1.98 -12.13
C SER A 152 -21.86 0.70 -12.47
N CYS A 153 -21.44 -0.11 -11.49
CA CYS A 153 -20.70 -1.35 -11.75
C CYS A 153 -21.64 -2.57 -11.90
N PRO A 154 -21.83 -3.14 -13.10
CA PRO A 154 -22.69 -4.31 -13.30
C PRO A 154 -22.09 -5.61 -12.73
N SER A 155 -20.76 -5.69 -12.65
CA SER A 155 -20.03 -6.89 -12.18
C SER A 155 -20.09 -7.13 -10.67
N LEU A 156 -20.69 -6.23 -9.89
CA LEU A 156 -20.89 -6.40 -8.45
C LEU A 156 -22.06 -7.35 -8.17
N SER A 157 -21.80 -8.41 -7.40
CA SER A 157 -22.84 -9.29 -6.87
C SER A 157 -23.71 -8.55 -5.86
N ASP A 158 -24.95 -9.00 -5.65
CA ASP A 158 -25.86 -8.42 -4.64
C ASP A 158 -25.24 -8.45 -3.23
N SER A 159 -24.48 -9.51 -2.93
CA SER A 159 -23.75 -9.63 -1.67
C SER A 159 -22.65 -8.57 -1.55
N ASP A 160 -21.88 -8.31 -2.62
CA ASP A 160 -20.85 -7.26 -2.62
C ASP A 160 -21.50 -5.88 -2.48
N ARG A 161 -22.61 -5.62 -3.19
CA ARG A 161 -23.36 -4.34 -3.07
C ARG A 161 -23.82 -4.09 -1.63
N ALA A 162 -24.44 -5.09 -1.02
CA ALA A 162 -24.93 -4.99 0.36
C ALA A 162 -23.78 -4.80 1.37
N ALA A 163 -22.63 -5.45 1.15
CA ALA A 163 -21.45 -5.26 2.00
C ALA A 163 -20.88 -3.85 1.86
N LEU A 164 -20.74 -3.36 0.62
CA LEU A 164 -20.20 -2.02 0.35
C LEU A 164 -21.09 -0.89 0.88
N GLN A 165 -22.42 -1.07 0.84
CA GLN A 165 -23.37 -0.11 1.41
C GLN A 165 -23.31 -0.02 2.93
N LYS A 166 -22.85 -1.07 3.62
CA LYS A 166 -22.70 -1.11 5.09
C LYS A 166 -21.38 -0.53 5.59
N LEU A 167 -20.34 -0.49 4.75
CA LEU A 167 -19.00 0.03 5.11
C LEU A 167 -19.02 1.41 5.80
N PRO A 168 -19.81 2.41 5.35
CA PRO A 168 -19.86 3.72 6.01
C PRO A 168 -20.35 3.68 7.47
N GLN A 169 -21.19 2.70 7.82
CA GLN A 169 -21.83 2.61 9.14
C GLN A 169 -20.88 2.03 10.21
N GLU A 170 -19.90 1.20 9.81
CA GLU A 170 -18.93 0.62 10.74
C GLU A 170 -17.83 1.62 11.15
N ILE A 171 -17.55 2.61 10.30
CA ILE A 171 -16.50 3.61 10.52
C ILE A 171 -17.02 4.81 11.35
N SER A 172 -18.34 5.03 11.34
CA SER A 172 -19.03 6.20 11.89
C SER A 172 -18.98 6.39 13.44
N PRO A 173 -19.00 5.38 14.33
CA PRO A 173 -19.03 5.69 15.77
C PRO A 173 -17.68 6.04 16.41
N ALA A 174 -16.56 5.65 15.78
CA ALA A 174 -15.23 5.72 16.40
C ALA A 174 -14.38 6.92 15.95
N GLU A 175 -14.54 7.38 14.70
CA GLU A 175 -13.70 8.45 14.14
C GLU A 175 -14.32 9.86 14.25
N GLU A 176 -15.65 9.98 14.28
CA GLU A 176 -16.33 11.28 14.45
C GLU A 176 -16.01 11.95 15.79
N LYS A 177 -15.78 11.17 16.86
CA LYS A 177 -15.36 11.72 18.17
C LYS A 177 -13.95 12.30 18.17
N LYS A 178 -13.12 11.96 17.19
CA LYS A 178 -11.74 12.46 17.08
C LYS A 178 -11.63 13.75 16.28
N ALA A 179 -12.57 13.99 15.36
CA ALA A 179 -12.64 15.23 14.58
C ALA A 179 -13.35 16.39 15.33
N ARG A 180 -14.15 16.11 16.35
CA ARG A 180 -14.94 17.12 17.07
C ARG A 180 -14.28 17.70 18.34
N PHE A 181 -13.04 17.33 18.65
CA PHE A 181 -12.33 17.77 19.88
C PHE A 181 -11.21 18.81 19.65
N HIS A 182 -11.12 19.42 18.46
CA HIS A 182 -10.18 20.51 18.18
C HIS A 182 -10.89 21.83 17.89
N LEU A 183 -11.76 22.26 18.81
CA LEU A 183 -12.21 23.66 18.96
C LEU A 183 -13.03 23.78 20.25
N THR A 184 -12.37 23.62 21.41
CA THR A 184 -12.70 24.31 22.66
C THR A 184 -11.64 23.99 23.70
N ASP A 185 -11.29 25.01 24.45
CA ASP A 185 -10.02 25.19 25.13
C ASP A 185 -10.10 24.77 26.62
N THR A 186 -8.93 24.52 27.20
CA THR A 186 -8.58 24.55 28.63
C THR A 186 -9.05 23.45 29.61
N ASN A 187 -8.01 22.83 30.19
CA ASN A 187 -7.82 22.47 31.61
C ASN A 187 -8.40 21.19 32.25
N THR A 188 -7.52 20.64 33.11
CA THR A 188 -7.67 19.64 34.18
C THR A 188 -7.52 18.15 33.85
N ASP A 189 -6.63 17.56 34.63
CA ASP A 189 -6.25 16.16 34.74
C ASP A 189 -7.44 15.23 34.91
N THR A 190 -7.40 14.05 34.28
CA THR A 190 -7.60 12.75 34.94
C THR A 190 -7.16 11.62 34.01
N LYS A 191 -6.20 10.85 34.51
CA LYS A 191 -5.67 9.60 33.97
C LYS A 191 -6.77 8.54 33.92
N CYS A 192 -6.98 7.85 32.79
CA CYS A 192 -7.52 6.48 32.86
C CYS A 192 -7.15 5.57 31.67
N ASN A 193 -6.86 4.35 32.06
CA ASN A 193 -6.22 3.23 31.35
C ASN A 193 -6.86 2.81 30.03
N LEU A 194 -6.01 2.54 29.03
CA LEU A 194 -6.37 1.85 27.80
C LEU A 194 -6.11 0.34 27.96
N ASN A 195 -7.12 -0.38 28.46
CA ASN A 195 -7.15 -1.84 28.30
C ASN A 195 -7.61 -2.17 26.88
N ILE A 196 -6.64 -2.40 26.01
CA ILE A 196 -6.86 -2.92 24.65
C ILE A 196 -7.31 -4.37 24.78
N VAL A 197 -8.59 -4.61 24.49
CA VAL A 197 -9.14 -5.94 24.27
C VAL A 197 -8.47 -6.53 23.04
N ARG A 198 -7.50 -7.42 23.27
CA ARG A 198 -7.20 -8.53 22.37
C ARG A 198 -8.46 -9.39 22.26
N ASN A 199 -9.11 -9.40 21.10
CA ASN A 199 -9.77 -10.59 20.58
C ASN A 199 -10.37 -10.30 19.20
N GLN A 200 -9.77 -10.88 18.16
CA GLN A 200 -10.48 -11.85 17.32
C GLN A 200 -9.46 -12.58 16.43
N LYS A 201 -9.14 -13.78 16.89
CA LYS A 201 -8.51 -14.83 16.11
C LYS A 201 -9.64 -15.63 15.44
N ASP A 202 -9.40 -15.96 14.18
CA ASP A 202 -10.02 -17.03 13.39
C ASP A 202 -11.44 -16.82 12.83
N LYS A 203 -11.53 -16.74 11.49
CA LYS A 203 -12.09 -17.82 10.63
C LYS A 203 -12.67 -17.26 9.32
N SER A 204 -11.82 -17.16 8.30
CA SER A 204 -12.22 -17.21 6.88
C SER A 204 -11.02 -17.64 6.04
N ARG A 205 -10.75 -18.95 6.10
CA ARG A 205 -9.83 -19.67 5.20
C ARG A 205 -10.71 -20.42 4.20
N SER A 206 -10.87 -19.85 3.01
CA SER A 206 -11.42 -20.48 1.79
C SER A 206 -11.54 -19.37 0.73
N THR A 207 -11.03 -19.42 -0.49
CA THR A 207 -10.46 -20.49 -1.30
C THR A 207 -9.56 -19.80 -2.32
N PHE A 208 -8.25 -19.86 -2.12
CA PHE A 208 -7.24 -19.53 -3.12
C PHE A 208 -6.75 -20.86 -3.70
N ALA A 209 -7.65 -21.57 -4.36
CA ALA A 209 -7.37 -22.83 -5.03
C ALA A 209 -8.29 -22.87 -6.24
N ASP A 210 -7.72 -22.56 -7.40
CA ASP A 210 -7.95 -23.24 -8.69
C ASP A 210 -7.49 -22.32 -9.82
N LEU A 211 -6.25 -22.53 -10.29
CA LEU A 211 -5.80 -22.16 -11.64
C LEU A 211 -4.54 -22.99 -11.98
N PRO A 212 -4.41 -23.53 -13.21
CA PRO A 212 -3.40 -24.54 -13.55
C PRO A 212 -2.00 -23.95 -13.81
N SER A 213 -1.09 -24.86 -14.13
CA SER A 213 0.24 -24.98 -13.56
C SER A 213 1.37 -24.19 -14.23
N LYS A 214 2.11 -23.47 -13.38
CA LYS A 214 3.59 -23.26 -13.30
C LYS A 214 4.00 -21.78 -13.15
N GLY A 215 3.46 -20.85 -13.94
CA GLY A 215 3.73 -19.40 -13.79
C GLY A 215 3.04 -18.74 -12.59
N VAL A 216 1.86 -19.24 -12.22
CA VAL A 216 1.03 -18.73 -11.11
C VAL A 216 1.70 -18.90 -9.74
N SER A 217 2.59 -19.88 -9.59
CA SER A 217 3.29 -20.14 -8.32
C SER A 217 4.21 -18.97 -7.93
N MET A 218 4.96 -18.42 -8.89
CA MET A 218 5.89 -17.32 -8.62
C MET A 218 5.13 -16.01 -8.39
N LEU A 219 4.16 -15.66 -9.22
CA LEU A 219 3.43 -14.39 -9.12
C LEU A 219 2.59 -14.31 -7.83
N THR A 220 1.98 -15.42 -7.41
CA THR A 220 1.19 -15.45 -6.17
C THR A 220 2.07 -15.47 -4.93
N THR A 221 3.25 -16.08 -5.01
CA THR A 221 4.26 -16.02 -3.95
C THR A 221 4.85 -14.62 -3.87
N LEU A 222 5.16 -13.96 -4.99
CA LEU A 222 5.63 -12.56 -5.04
C LEU A 222 4.58 -11.60 -4.48
N CYS A 223 3.32 -11.66 -4.94
CA CYS A 223 2.27 -10.79 -4.39
C CYS A 223 2.03 -11.01 -2.89
N LYS A 224 2.12 -12.26 -2.40
CA LYS A 224 1.98 -12.57 -0.96
C LYS A 224 3.20 -12.10 -0.17
N THR A 225 4.42 -12.39 -0.64
CA THR A 225 5.66 -11.98 0.02
C THR A 225 5.78 -10.47 0.03
N ILE A 226 5.45 -9.78 -1.06
CA ILE A 226 5.55 -8.31 -1.14
C ILE A 226 4.47 -7.64 -0.31
N PHE A 227 3.23 -8.15 -0.29
CA PHE A 227 2.18 -7.62 0.60
C PHE A 227 2.49 -7.87 2.08
N VAL A 228 3.09 -9.02 2.41
CA VAL A 228 3.55 -9.33 3.78
C VAL A 228 4.76 -8.47 4.16
N THR A 229 5.74 -8.29 3.28
CA THR A 229 6.93 -7.47 3.52
C THR A 229 6.59 -5.99 3.63
N ALA A 230 5.69 -5.46 2.80
CA ALA A 230 5.20 -4.09 2.93
C ALA A 230 4.43 -3.88 4.25
N ARG A 231 3.63 -4.87 4.66
CA ARG A 231 2.91 -4.84 5.95
C ARG A 231 3.85 -4.94 7.15
N THR A 232 4.86 -5.83 7.10
CA THR A 232 5.84 -5.98 8.17
C THR A 232 6.82 -4.81 8.23
N PHE A 233 7.14 -4.16 7.10
CA PHE A 233 7.97 -2.95 7.07
C PHE A 233 7.27 -1.75 7.74
N VAL A 234 5.95 -1.60 7.51
CA VAL A 234 5.13 -0.58 8.20
C VAL A 234 4.99 -0.85 9.70
N GLU A 235 4.86 -2.12 10.09
CA GLU A 235 4.83 -2.53 11.50
C GLU A 235 6.23 -2.42 12.15
N SER A 236 7.29 -2.59 11.34
CA SER A 236 8.69 -2.39 11.73
C SER A 236 9.01 -0.92 12.00
N GLN A 237 8.51 0.05 11.22
CA GLN A 237 8.69 1.48 11.52
C GLN A 237 8.13 1.90 12.90
N LYS A 238 6.98 1.32 13.31
CA LYS A 238 6.43 1.53 14.66
C LYS A 238 7.23 0.80 15.74
N SER A 239 7.77 -0.37 15.41
CA SER A 239 8.56 -1.19 16.32
C SER A 239 9.99 -0.66 16.52
N ILE A 240 10.62 -0.07 15.50
CA ILE A 240 11.92 0.60 15.58
C ILE A 240 11.86 1.77 16.56
N GLY A 241 10.78 2.56 16.53
CA GLY A 241 10.53 3.60 17.53
C GLY A 241 10.47 3.05 18.96
N LEU A 242 9.80 1.91 19.18
CA LEU A 242 9.71 1.26 20.48
C LEU A 242 11.06 0.65 20.93
N ILE A 243 11.85 0.12 20.01
CA ILE A 243 13.19 -0.41 20.28
C ILE A 243 14.15 0.72 20.67
N ILE A 244 14.14 1.85 19.95
CA ILE A 244 14.93 3.03 20.30
C ILE A 244 14.52 3.57 21.68
N MET A 245 13.21 3.65 21.95
CA MET A 245 12.70 4.03 23.28
C MET A 245 13.14 3.07 24.38
N GLY A 246 13.11 1.76 24.11
CA GLY A 246 13.59 0.73 25.04
C GLY A 246 15.11 0.82 25.29
N MET A 247 15.90 1.07 24.25
CA MET A 247 17.35 1.25 24.34
C MET A 247 17.70 2.52 25.14
N LEU A 248 16.98 3.62 24.93
CA LEU A 248 17.16 4.86 25.71
C LEU A 248 16.77 4.68 27.18
N ALA A 249 15.68 3.96 27.46
CA ALA A 249 15.27 3.64 28.82
C ALA A 249 16.29 2.72 29.52
N PHE A 250 16.80 1.70 28.83
CA PHE A 250 17.83 0.80 29.35
C PHE A 250 19.15 1.53 29.60
N TYR A 251 19.55 2.41 28.68
CA TYR A 251 20.74 3.25 28.83
C TYR A 251 20.63 4.20 30.04
N ALA A 252 19.44 4.78 30.28
CA ALA A 252 19.18 5.60 31.45
C ALA A 252 19.30 4.81 32.77
N ILE A 253 18.81 3.55 32.81
CA ILE A 253 18.92 2.67 33.98
C ILE A 253 20.39 2.31 34.26
N ILE A 254 21.21 2.06 33.23
CA ILE A 254 22.64 1.78 33.40
C ILE A 254 23.38 3.01 33.94
N GLN A 255 23.06 4.21 33.46
CA GLN A 255 23.68 5.44 33.97
C GLN A 255 23.32 5.75 35.42
N THR A 256 22.12 5.39 35.89
CA THR A 256 21.73 5.57 37.31
C THR A 256 22.53 4.71 38.29
N GLN A 257 23.26 3.70 37.84
CA GLN A 257 24.14 2.91 38.71
C GLN A 257 25.56 3.49 38.86
N SER A 258 25.94 4.51 38.08
CA SER A 258 27.35 4.95 37.99
C SER A 258 27.61 6.45 38.20
N ALA A 259 26.61 7.31 38.35
CA ALA A 259 26.83 8.73 38.65
C ALA A 259 25.60 9.45 39.24
N ASP A 260 25.83 10.59 39.92
CA ASP A 260 24.84 11.40 40.64
C ASP A 260 23.53 11.60 39.84
N PRO A 261 22.38 11.19 40.41
CA PRO A 261 21.10 11.09 39.70
C PRO A 261 20.57 12.44 39.18
N VAL A 262 21.00 13.54 39.79
CA VAL A 262 20.48 14.89 39.48
C VAL A 262 21.13 15.47 38.22
N SER A 263 22.39 15.14 37.93
CA SER A 263 23.11 15.69 36.77
C SER A 263 22.88 14.90 35.47
N SER A 264 22.52 13.62 35.56
CA SER A 264 22.21 12.74 34.42
C SER A 264 20.82 13.01 33.86
N LEU A 265 19.84 13.29 34.73
CA LEU A 265 18.48 13.70 34.34
C LEU A 265 18.47 15.00 33.52
N GLY A 266 19.31 15.97 33.87
CA GLY A 266 19.44 17.22 33.10
C GLY A 266 19.89 16.99 31.65
N ARG A 267 20.86 16.09 31.44
CA ARG A 267 21.36 15.72 30.10
C ARG A 267 20.35 14.89 29.32
N LEU A 268 19.61 14.01 30.00
CA LEU A 268 18.54 13.21 29.40
C LEU A 268 17.39 14.11 28.91
N VAL A 269 17.00 15.13 29.67
CA VAL A 269 15.96 16.08 29.27
C VAL A 269 16.41 16.92 28.07
N ILE A 270 17.68 17.28 27.97
CA ILE A 270 18.24 17.99 26.81
C ILE A 270 18.22 17.09 25.56
N LEU A 271 18.65 15.84 25.68
CA LEU A 271 18.59 14.86 24.58
C LEU A 271 17.15 14.55 24.18
N TRP A 272 16.23 14.44 25.15
CA TRP A 272 14.81 14.24 24.92
C TRP A 272 14.17 15.43 24.19
N LYS A 273 14.53 16.66 24.57
CA LYS A 273 14.11 17.87 23.87
C LYS A 273 14.65 17.93 22.44
N PHE A 274 15.91 17.53 22.22
CA PHE A 274 16.51 17.48 20.89
C PHE A 274 15.84 16.41 20.01
N PHE A 275 15.54 15.25 20.59
CA PHE A 275 14.83 14.16 19.93
C PHE A 275 13.38 14.55 19.57
N ILE A 276 12.63 15.17 20.49
CA ILE A 276 11.29 15.70 20.20
C ILE A 276 11.34 16.79 19.14
N SER A 277 12.36 17.66 19.16
CA SER A 277 12.52 18.70 18.14
C SER A 277 12.80 18.11 16.76
N ARG A 278 13.60 17.04 16.67
CA ARG A 278 13.84 16.27 15.44
C ARG A 278 12.60 15.50 14.98
N LEU A 279 11.82 14.94 15.90
CA LEU A 279 10.54 14.30 15.57
C LEU A 279 9.50 15.29 15.06
N LYS A 280 9.46 16.52 15.59
CA LYS A 280 8.61 17.59 15.05
C LYS A 280 9.04 18.03 13.65
N GLN A 281 10.35 18.10 13.36
CA GLN A 281 10.83 18.36 12.00
C GLN A 281 10.44 17.25 11.00
N PHE A 282 10.46 15.98 11.43
CA PHE A 282 9.96 14.87 10.62
C PHE A 282 8.42 14.86 10.48
N SER A 283 7.70 15.43 11.44
CA SER A 283 6.23 15.54 11.42
C SER A 283 5.71 16.77 10.67
N PHE A 284 6.54 17.75 10.34
CA PHE A 284 6.15 19.01 9.67
C PHE A 284 6.70 19.16 8.25
N ASN A 285 7.41 18.14 7.73
CA ASN A 285 7.84 18.07 6.35
C ASN A 285 7.18 16.90 5.61
N LYS A 286 5.89 16.70 5.87
CA LYS A 286 5.00 15.81 5.13
C LYS A 286 3.58 16.37 5.14
#